data_AF-A0A965DGN5-F1
#
_entry.id   AF-A0A965DGN5-F1
#
_cell.length_a   1.000
_cell.length_b   1.000
_cell.length_c   1.000
_cell.angle_alpha   90.00
_cell.angle_beta   90.00
_cell.angle_gamma   90.00
#
_symmetry.space_group_name_H-M   'P 1'
#
loop_
_entity.id
_entity.type
_entity.pdbx_description
1 polymer ?
#
loop_
_entity_poly.entity_id
_entity_poly.type
_entity_poly.pdbx_seq_one_letter_code
_entity_poly.pdbx_strand_id
1 'polypeptide(L)'
;MIVCPNCNHHNPDGATQCEACFTPLPSLISCPSCGASVQSDINFCGQCGSNIQASTSNVLALGSSSMPDLVPPDPLVIPDPILKNSLASPSFPPMSTNPPANDPSVVLPSEATIVERPISPLTVPVEVTPPPEATIAEPPNKSSSGIPVAPVVRNESKTQLQQLTANLIHIQTNTQIELPRHLTVVHIGKPNDRIPPDIDVSGFANSDIVSRIHADIRLEGGIYYIEDVGSSNGTYINNLPLSPGNRHRLRPGDRISFGKGDLVVFLFQSA
;
A
#
# COMPACT_ATOMS: atom_id res chain seq x y z
N MET A 1 12.81 -5.95 27.04
CA MET A 1 11.42 -6.35 26.71
C MET A 1 10.83 -5.28 25.81
N ILE A 2 10.32 -5.65 24.63
CA ILE A 2 9.80 -4.73 23.61
C ILE A 2 8.28 -4.72 23.69
N VAL A 3 7.65 -3.54 23.71
CA VAL A 3 6.19 -3.41 23.71
C VAL A 3 5.70 -3.24 22.28
N CYS A 4 4.75 -4.07 21.85
CA CYS A 4 4.17 -3.99 20.51
C CYS A 4 3.36 -2.69 20.36
N PRO A 5 3.64 -1.84 19.35
CA PRO A 5 2.92 -0.59 19.15
C PRO A 5 1.47 -0.79 18.70
N ASN A 6 1.12 -1.98 18.18
CA ASN A 6 -0.21 -2.27 17.65
C ASN A 6 -1.18 -2.80 18.72
N CYS A 7 -0.73 -3.74 19.56
CA CYS A 7 -1.60 -4.39 20.57
C CYS A 7 -1.14 -4.20 22.01
N ASN A 8 -0.06 -3.44 22.24
CA ASN A 8 0.54 -3.19 23.54
C ASN A 8 1.02 -4.47 24.28
N HIS A 9 1.19 -5.57 23.56
CA HIS A 9 1.71 -6.82 24.12
C HIS A 9 3.22 -6.74 24.36
N HIS A 10 3.68 -7.33 25.46
CA HIS A 10 5.08 -7.39 25.83
C HIS A 10 5.75 -8.59 25.18
N ASN A 11 6.80 -8.33 24.40
CA ASN A 11 7.57 -9.33 23.69
C ASN A 11 9.00 -9.41 24.24
N PRO A 12 9.67 -10.57 24.14
CA PRO A 12 11.06 -10.72 24.53
C PRO A 12 11.99 -9.83 23.68
N ASP A 13 13.17 -9.52 24.21
CA ASP A 13 14.19 -8.78 23.46
C ASP A 13 14.68 -9.61 22.26
N GLY A 14 14.77 -8.98 21.09
CA GLY A 14 15.14 -9.64 19.84
C GLY A 14 13.99 -10.32 19.09
N ALA A 15 12.75 -10.23 19.57
CA ALA A 15 11.59 -10.66 18.80
C ALA A 15 11.43 -9.81 17.52
N THR A 16 11.36 -10.46 16.37
CA THR A 16 11.14 -9.81 15.05
C THR A 16 9.66 -9.57 14.75
N GLN A 17 8.76 -10.24 15.48
CA GLN A 17 7.31 -10.13 15.35
C GLN A 17 6.63 -10.27 16.71
N CYS A 18 5.45 -9.67 16.85
CA CYS A 18 4.66 -9.75 18.06
C CYS A 18 3.95 -11.11 18.18
N GLU A 19 4.05 -11.78 19.32
CA GLU A 19 3.43 -13.10 19.55
C GLU A 19 1.89 -13.03 19.61
N ALA A 20 1.33 -11.88 20.01
CA ALA A 20 -0.12 -11.70 20.15
C ALA A 20 -0.85 -11.27 18.86
N CYS A 21 -0.24 -10.46 18.00
CA CYS A 21 -0.91 -9.88 16.83
C CYS A 21 -0.08 -9.97 15.53
N PHE A 22 1.06 -10.66 15.56
CA PHE A 22 1.97 -10.89 14.43
C PHE A 22 2.48 -9.62 13.74
N THR A 23 2.32 -8.46 14.38
CA THR A 23 2.87 -7.20 13.87
C THR A 23 4.40 -7.24 13.98
N PRO A 24 5.14 -6.88 12.93
CA PRO A 24 6.60 -6.84 12.98
C PRO A 24 7.07 -5.85 14.06
N LEU A 25 8.07 -6.26 14.84
CA LEU A 25 8.64 -5.44 15.91
C LEU A 25 9.96 -4.81 15.46
N PRO A 26 10.31 -3.62 15.97
CA PRO A 26 11.58 -2.99 15.65
C PRO A 26 12.76 -3.83 16.14
N SER A 27 13.63 -4.25 15.23
CA SER A 27 14.82 -5.04 15.53
C SER A 27 15.84 -4.19 16.28
N LEU A 28 16.11 -4.55 17.54
CA LEU A 28 17.15 -3.95 18.35
C LEU A 28 18.41 -4.82 18.28
N ILE A 29 19.55 -4.19 17.97
CA ILE A 29 20.88 -4.79 18.01
C ILE A 29 21.70 -4.15 19.13
N SER A 30 22.68 -4.86 19.68
CA SER A 30 23.59 -4.30 20.67
C SER A 30 24.76 -3.59 19.98
N CYS A 31 25.04 -2.36 20.38
CA CYS A 31 26.18 -1.60 19.88
C CYS A 31 27.49 -2.35 20.21
N PRO A 32 28.33 -2.68 19.22
CA PRO A 32 29.56 -3.44 19.45
C PRO A 32 30.63 -2.64 20.23
N SER A 33 30.50 -1.31 20.28
CA SER A 33 31.47 -0.44 20.95
C SER A 33 31.14 -0.15 22.41
N CYS A 34 29.86 -0.12 22.80
CA CYS A 34 29.46 0.21 24.18
C CYS A 34 28.39 -0.71 24.80
N GLY A 35 27.84 -1.65 24.04
CA GLY A 35 26.81 -2.58 24.49
C GLY A 35 25.39 -2.00 24.56
N ALA A 36 25.18 -0.73 24.25
CA ALA A 36 23.84 -0.12 24.25
C ALA A 36 22.92 -0.73 23.20
N SER A 37 21.68 -1.02 23.55
CA SER A 37 20.65 -1.45 22.60
C SER A 37 20.26 -0.31 21.66
N VAL A 38 20.39 -0.54 20.37
CA VAL A 38 20.14 0.44 19.29
C VAL A 38 19.31 -0.22 18.18
N GLN A 39 18.59 0.57 17.38
CA GLN A 39 17.83 0.01 16.25
C GLN A 39 18.78 -0.52 15.16
N SER A 40 18.37 -1.53 14.41
CA SER A 40 19.18 -2.10 13.32
C SER A 40 19.44 -1.11 12.18
N ASP A 41 18.60 -0.08 12.04
CA ASP A 41 18.56 0.78 10.85
C ASP A 41 19.34 2.10 11.03
N ILE A 42 20.07 2.26 12.14
CA ILE A 42 20.83 3.48 12.43
C ILE A 42 22.33 3.35 12.10
N ASN A 43 22.90 4.44 11.60
CA ASN A 43 24.32 4.48 11.21
C ASN A 43 25.27 4.71 12.39
N PHE A 44 24.82 5.40 13.44
CA PHE A 44 25.65 5.80 14.59
C PHE A 44 24.95 5.50 15.91
N CYS A 45 25.71 5.07 16.91
CA CYS A 45 25.19 4.87 18.26
C CYS A 45 24.99 6.21 18.97
N GLY A 46 23.76 6.53 19.39
CA GLY A 46 23.46 7.75 20.13
C GLY A 46 24.06 7.83 21.55
N GLN A 47 24.62 6.73 22.07
CA GLN A 47 25.25 6.69 23.41
C GLN A 47 26.77 6.88 23.35
N CYS A 48 27.47 6.23 22.42
CA CYS A 48 28.93 6.29 22.33
C CYS A 48 29.49 6.92 21.04
N GLY A 49 28.62 7.29 20.09
CA GLY A 49 28.99 7.93 18.83
C GLY A 49 29.61 7.00 17.77
N SER A 50 29.78 5.72 18.06
CA SER A 50 30.43 4.76 17.14
C SER A 50 29.56 4.43 15.93
N ASN A 51 30.19 4.27 14.77
CA ASN A 51 29.51 3.86 13.54
C ASN A 51 29.15 2.37 13.60
N ILE A 52 27.86 2.05 13.46
CA ILE A 52 27.32 0.68 13.61
C ILE A 52 27.46 -0.11 12.30
N GLN A 53 27.45 0.56 11.14
CA GLN A 53 27.65 -0.06 9.83
C GLN A 53 29.11 -0.47 9.59
N ALA A 54 30.07 0.20 10.23
CA ALA A 54 31.49 -0.14 10.12
C ALA A 54 31.85 -1.50 10.77
N SER A 55 30.95 -2.08 11.56
CA SER A 55 31.21 -3.30 12.32
C SER A 55 30.79 -4.59 11.60
N THR A 56 30.07 -4.51 10.48
CA THR A 56 29.73 -5.69 9.65
C THR A 56 30.79 -6.00 8.58
N SER A 57 31.84 -5.19 8.47
CA SER A 57 32.93 -5.40 7.50
C SER A 57 34.19 -6.06 8.09
N ASN A 58 34.20 -6.46 9.36
CA ASN A 58 35.38 -7.06 10.00
C ASN A 58 35.10 -8.42 10.62
N VAL A 59 34.82 -9.40 9.76
CA VAL A 59 35.18 -10.82 10.01
C VAL A 59 35.98 -11.34 8.81
N LEU A 60 36.98 -10.58 8.38
CA LEU A 60 38.04 -11.09 7.50
C LEU A 60 39.38 -10.54 7.98
N ALA A 61 40.29 -11.48 8.26
CA ALA A 61 41.74 -11.34 8.44
C ALA A 61 42.27 -11.24 9.88
N LEU A 62 42.44 -12.41 10.51
CA LEU A 62 43.75 -12.89 10.96
C LEU A 62 43.69 -14.41 11.16
N GLY A 63 44.22 -15.15 10.19
CA GLY A 63 44.22 -16.61 10.16
C GLY A 63 44.91 -17.14 8.91
N SER A 64 46.22 -16.96 8.85
CA SER A 64 47.10 -17.60 7.87
C SER A 64 47.31 -19.06 8.23
N SER A 65 46.75 -19.99 7.44
CA SER A 65 47.34 -21.32 7.15
C SER A 65 46.47 -22.14 6.20
N SER A 66 47.05 -22.47 5.04
CA SER A 66 46.75 -23.61 4.13
C SER A 66 45.32 -23.80 3.59
N MET A 67 45.20 -23.66 2.26
CA MET A 67 44.10 -24.19 1.45
C MET A 67 43.85 -25.68 1.74
N PRO A 68 42.59 -26.12 1.86
CA PRO A 68 42.18 -27.46 1.50
C PRO A 68 41.70 -27.50 0.05
N ASP A 69 42.19 -28.50 -0.69
CA ASP A 69 41.77 -28.85 -2.05
C ASP A 69 40.24 -29.00 -2.18
N LEU A 70 39.70 -28.44 -3.26
CA LEU A 70 38.33 -28.67 -3.70
C LEU A 70 38.22 -30.09 -4.28
N VAL A 71 37.63 -31.01 -3.53
CA VAL A 71 37.17 -32.28 -4.09
C VAL A 71 35.88 -32.02 -4.89
N PRO A 72 35.80 -32.39 -6.18
CA PRO A 72 34.58 -32.23 -6.98
C PRO A 72 33.45 -33.12 -6.43
N PRO A 73 32.17 -32.72 -6.59
CA PRO A 73 31.04 -33.53 -6.14
C PRO A 73 30.88 -34.80 -6.99
N ASP A 74 30.59 -35.92 -6.32
CA ASP A 74 30.31 -37.23 -6.92
C ASP A 74 29.13 -37.16 -7.91
N PRO A 75 29.17 -37.94 -9.01
CA PRO A 75 28.10 -37.97 -10.00
C PRO A 75 26.83 -38.64 -9.47
N LEU A 76 25.70 -38.11 -9.94
CA LEU A 76 24.32 -38.51 -9.66
C LEU A 76 24.13 -40.03 -9.56
N VAL A 77 23.73 -40.50 -8.38
CA VAL A 77 23.16 -41.83 -8.17
C VAL A 77 21.76 -41.85 -8.79
N ILE A 78 21.60 -42.65 -9.84
CA ILE A 78 20.32 -43.00 -10.42
C ILE A 78 19.64 -43.99 -9.47
N PRO A 79 18.40 -43.79 -9.02
CA PRO A 79 17.71 -44.78 -8.21
C PRO A 79 17.27 -45.99 -9.05
N ASP A 80 17.59 -47.19 -8.58
CA ASP A 80 17.14 -48.47 -9.16
C ASP A 80 15.60 -48.60 -9.11
N PRO A 81 14.98 -49.25 -10.12
CA PRO A 81 13.56 -49.54 -10.10
C PRO A 81 13.27 -50.75 -9.18
N ILE A 82 12.61 -50.51 -8.05
CA ILE A 82 12.14 -51.61 -7.19
C ILE A 82 10.91 -52.28 -7.82
N LEU A 83 11.14 -53.54 -8.20
CA LEU A 83 10.17 -54.52 -8.66
C LEU A 83 9.17 -54.91 -7.55
N LYS A 84 7.95 -55.21 -8.03
CA LYS A 84 6.76 -55.68 -7.30
C LYS A 84 6.97 -57.01 -6.58
N ASN A 85 6.36 -57.11 -5.39
CA ASN A 85 5.61 -58.25 -4.79
C ASN A 85 5.87 -58.27 -3.26
N SER A 86 5.00 -58.68 -2.35
CA SER A 86 3.57 -59.01 -2.31
C SER A 86 3.29 -59.33 -0.82
N LEU A 87 2.07 -59.06 -0.35
CA LEU A 87 1.44 -59.59 0.89
C LEU A 87 2.00 -59.13 2.25
N ALA A 88 1.30 -58.17 2.87
CA ALA A 88 0.63 -58.36 4.17
C ALA A 88 0.02 -57.03 4.65
N SER A 89 -1.30 -56.98 4.75
CA SER A 89 -2.04 -55.88 5.37
C SER A 89 -1.98 -55.99 6.90
N PRO A 90 -1.83 -54.88 7.64
CA PRO A 90 -2.48 -54.74 8.93
C PRO A 90 -3.67 -53.78 8.81
N SER A 91 -4.82 -54.31 9.18
CA SER A 91 -6.09 -53.62 9.26
C SER A 91 -6.04 -52.49 10.29
N PHE A 92 -6.26 -51.25 9.86
CA PHE A 92 -6.54 -50.14 10.76
C PHE A 92 -8.07 -50.06 11.00
N PRO A 93 -8.53 -49.90 12.26
CA PRO A 93 -9.96 -49.70 12.53
C PRO A 93 -10.40 -48.31 12.04
N PRO A 94 -11.60 -48.14 11.47
CA PRO A 94 -12.10 -46.83 11.09
C PRO A 94 -12.49 -46.02 12.33
N MET A 95 -11.96 -44.80 12.43
CA MET A 95 -12.41 -43.81 13.40
C MET A 95 -13.80 -43.33 12.98
N SER A 96 -14.80 -43.72 13.75
CA SER A 96 -16.21 -43.36 13.56
C SER A 96 -16.41 -41.88 13.90
N THR A 97 -16.68 -41.07 12.88
CA THR A 97 -17.21 -39.72 13.03
C THR A 97 -18.73 -39.79 13.12
N ASN A 98 -19.25 -39.84 14.35
CA ASN A 98 -20.66 -39.53 14.58
C ASN A 98 -20.85 -38.00 14.57
N PRO A 99 -21.80 -37.46 13.79
CA PRO A 99 -22.30 -36.11 13.98
C PRO A 99 -23.27 -36.08 15.16
N PRO A 100 -23.26 -35.05 16.04
CA PRO A 100 -24.37 -34.89 16.97
C PRO A 100 -25.61 -34.44 16.19
N ALA A 101 -26.65 -35.28 16.27
CA ALA A 101 -27.98 -34.99 15.81
C ALA A 101 -28.66 -33.91 16.68
N ASN A 102 -29.55 -33.18 16.04
CA ASN A 102 -30.43 -32.16 16.60
C ASN A 102 -31.34 -32.69 17.73
N ASP A 103 -31.42 -31.90 18.81
CA ASP A 103 -32.59 -31.34 19.56
C ASP A 103 -33.82 -32.25 19.86
N PRO A 104 -34.51 -32.13 21.02
CA PRO A 104 -35.24 -30.90 21.37
C PRO A 104 -35.19 -30.54 22.88
N SER A 105 -35.05 -29.26 23.24
CA SER A 105 -35.90 -28.55 24.24
C SER A 105 -35.24 -27.26 24.74
N VAL A 106 -35.52 -26.11 24.11
CA VAL A 106 -35.60 -24.84 24.86
C VAL A 106 -36.68 -23.94 24.24
N VAL A 107 -37.88 -24.02 24.83
CA VAL A 107 -38.79 -22.94 25.20
C VAL A 107 -38.65 -21.59 24.46
N LEU A 108 -39.66 -21.28 23.64
CA LEU A 108 -40.09 -19.92 23.30
C LEU A 108 -40.54 -19.18 24.59
N PRO A 109 -40.35 -17.86 24.67
CA PRO A 109 -41.48 -17.00 24.34
C PRO A 109 -41.15 -15.82 23.42
N SER A 110 -42.11 -15.60 22.54
CA SER A 110 -42.43 -14.36 21.86
C SER A 110 -42.53 -13.18 22.83
N GLU A 111 -41.98 -12.03 22.46
CA GLU A 111 -42.74 -10.77 22.43
C GLU A 111 -41.94 -9.69 21.68
N ALA A 112 -42.44 -9.36 20.50
CA ALA A 112 -42.09 -8.14 19.79
C ALA A 112 -42.74 -6.97 20.54
N THR A 113 -41.95 -5.98 20.97
CA THR A 113 -42.48 -4.63 21.24
C THR A 113 -41.95 -3.70 20.16
N ILE A 114 -42.81 -3.53 19.16
CA ILE A 114 -42.79 -2.43 18.22
C ILE A 114 -43.14 -1.17 19.03
N VAL A 115 -42.19 -0.26 19.20
CA VAL A 115 -42.52 1.12 19.56
C VAL A 115 -42.51 1.92 18.27
N GLU A 116 -43.68 2.01 17.66
CA GLU A 116 -44.01 3.10 16.74
C GLU A 116 -43.92 4.42 17.52
N ARG A 117 -43.14 5.37 17.01
CA ARG A 117 -43.47 6.79 17.17
C ARG A 117 -43.53 7.44 15.80
N PRO A 118 -44.70 8.00 15.42
CA PRO A 118 -44.83 8.78 14.21
C PRO A 118 -44.36 10.20 14.50
N ILE A 119 -43.45 10.73 13.67
CA ILE A 119 -43.31 12.18 13.54
C ILE A 119 -43.28 12.51 12.06
N SER A 120 -44.31 13.26 11.69
CA SER A 120 -44.70 13.70 10.36
C SER A 120 -43.60 14.43 9.58
N PRO A 121 -43.69 14.41 8.24
CA PRO A 121 -42.82 15.19 7.37
C PRO A 121 -43.23 16.66 7.38
N LEU A 122 -42.30 17.55 7.74
CA LEU A 122 -42.41 18.97 7.44
C LEU A 122 -41.63 19.25 6.15
N THR A 123 -42.40 19.35 5.10
CA THR A 123 -42.14 20.02 3.83
C THR A 123 -41.46 21.38 4.04
N VAL A 124 -40.29 21.57 3.42
CA VAL A 124 -39.84 22.91 3.00
C VAL A 124 -39.24 22.76 1.59
N PRO A 125 -39.86 23.33 0.54
CA PRO A 125 -39.24 23.40 -0.77
C PRO A 125 -38.31 24.62 -0.77
N VAL A 126 -37.00 24.40 -0.80
CA VAL A 126 -36.06 25.47 -1.10
C VAL A 126 -35.86 25.49 -2.61
N GLU A 127 -36.72 26.25 -3.26
CA GLU A 127 -36.58 26.72 -4.63
C GLU A 127 -35.36 27.66 -4.69
N VAL A 128 -34.20 27.14 -5.12
CA VAL A 128 -33.05 27.98 -5.46
C VAL A 128 -33.17 28.32 -6.94
N THR A 129 -33.78 29.48 -7.17
CA THR A 129 -33.74 30.19 -8.45
C THR A 129 -32.29 30.53 -8.82
N PRO A 130 -31.86 30.33 -10.07
CA PRO A 130 -30.58 30.85 -10.54
C PRO A 130 -30.65 32.39 -10.68
N PRO A 131 -29.57 33.12 -10.35
CA PRO A 131 -29.52 34.56 -10.54
C PRO A 131 -29.53 34.94 -12.03
N PRO A 132 -30.08 36.11 -12.39
CA PRO A 132 -30.37 36.46 -13.77
C PRO A 132 -29.11 36.83 -14.55
N GLU A 133 -29.12 36.39 -15.80
CA GLU A 133 -28.23 36.77 -16.89
C GLU A 133 -28.29 38.29 -17.12
N ALA A 134 -27.20 38.99 -16.82
CA ALA A 134 -27.05 40.41 -17.07
C ALA A 134 -26.42 40.62 -18.46
N THR A 135 -27.29 40.77 -19.45
CA THR A 135 -27.00 41.31 -20.77
C THR A 135 -26.59 42.78 -20.65
N ILE A 136 -25.35 43.13 -21.00
CA ILE A 136 -24.97 44.53 -21.26
C ILE A 136 -24.09 44.60 -22.52
N ALA A 137 -24.76 45.03 -23.59
CA ALA A 137 -24.34 45.95 -24.65
C ALA A 137 -22.97 45.75 -25.35
N GLU A 138 -23.09 45.32 -26.59
CA GLU A 138 -22.20 45.58 -27.73
C GLU A 138 -22.01 47.11 -27.95
N PRO A 139 -20.78 47.61 -28.18
CA PRO A 139 -20.56 48.90 -28.83
C PRO A 139 -20.18 48.73 -30.31
N PRO A 140 -20.52 49.71 -31.16
CA PRO A 140 -20.59 49.53 -32.60
C PRO A 140 -19.22 49.61 -33.29
N ASN A 141 -19.18 48.85 -34.38
CA ASN A 141 -18.19 48.83 -35.46
C ASN A 141 -17.74 50.23 -35.92
N LYS A 142 -16.42 50.47 -36.01
CA LYS A 142 -15.84 51.41 -36.98
C LYS A 142 -14.56 50.84 -37.60
N SER A 143 -14.70 50.60 -38.89
CA SER A 143 -13.63 50.36 -39.87
C SER A 143 -12.65 51.54 -39.94
N SER A 144 -11.34 51.23 -39.96
CA SER A 144 -10.36 52.00 -40.72
C SER A 144 -9.13 51.16 -41.04
N SER A 145 -8.88 50.99 -42.33
CA SER A 145 -7.68 50.42 -42.95
C SER A 145 -6.38 51.09 -42.51
N GLY A 146 -5.31 50.30 -42.35
CA GLY A 146 -3.94 50.84 -42.27
C GLY A 146 -2.84 49.83 -41.91
N ILE A 147 -2.13 49.34 -42.94
CA ILE A 147 -0.73 48.85 -42.97
C ILE A 147 -0.45 47.47 -42.30
N PRO A 148 0.12 46.48 -43.04
CA PRO A 148 0.63 45.25 -42.44
C PRO A 148 2.01 45.52 -41.82
N VAL A 149 2.06 45.78 -40.52
CA VAL A 149 3.30 45.71 -39.75
C VAL A 149 3.40 44.30 -39.20
N ALA A 150 4.45 43.58 -39.59
CA ALA A 150 4.76 42.23 -39.14
C ALA A 150 4.64 42.11 -37.61
N PRO A 151 4.06 41.03 -37.06
CA PRO A 151 4.03 40.83 -35.63
C PRO A 151 5.46 40.60 -35.14
N VAL A 152 6.01 41.60 -34.45
CA VAL A 152 7.16 41.43 -33.56
C VAL A 152 6.71 40.43 -32.50
N VAL A 153 7.21 39.20 -32.60
CA VAL A 153 7.05 38.16 -31.58
C VAL A 153 7.77 38.64 -30.32
N ARG A 154 7.05 39.32 -29.45
CA ARG A 154 7.49 39.59 -28.08
C ARG A 154 7.17 38.34 -27.29
N ASN A 155 8.21 37.53 -27.02
CA ASN A 155 8.12 36.49 -26.01
C ASN A 155 7.90 37.18 -24.66
N GLU A 156 6.64 37.37 -24.30
CA GLU A 156 6.23 37.67 -22.95
C GLU A 156 6.53 36.42 -22.11
N SER A 157 7.73 36.36 -21.53
CA SER A 157 8.02 35.47 -20.43
C SER A 157 7.24 35.93 -19.21
N LYS A 158 5.92 35.71 -19.25
CA LYS A 158 5.06 35.73 -18.08
C LYS A 158 5.61 34.69 -17.12
N THR A 159 5.95 35.13 -15.91
CA THR A 159 6.26 34.25 -14.80
C THR A 159 4.99 33.47 -14.46
N GLN A 160 4.71 32.40 -15.19
CA GLN A 160 3.65 31.48 -14.87
C GLN A 160 4.14 30.66 -13.69
N LEU A 161 3.42 30.76 -12.56
CA LEU A 161 3.51 29.78 -11.49
C LEU A 161 3.22 28.41 -12.11
N GLN A 162 4.26 27.63 -12.41
CA GLN A 162 4.14 26.22 -12.74
C GLN A 162 3.63 25.54 -11.48
N GLN A 163 2.32 25.27 -11.45
CA GLN A 163 1.73 24.46 -10.39
C GLN A 163 2.28 23.06 -10.55
N LEU A 164 2.99 22.55 -9.53
CA LEU A 164 3.44 21.16 -9.52
C LEU A 164 2.22 20.23 -9.62
N THR A 165 2.09 19.50 -10.72
CA THR A 165 1.02 18.52 -10.93
C THR A 165 1.60 17.12 -10.81
N ALA A 166 0.92 16.25 -10.03
CA ALA A 166 1.30 14.86 -9.91
C ALA A 166 0.29 13.96 -10.61
N ASN A 167 0.78 12.97 -11.35
CA ASN A 167 0.02 12.07 -12.18
C ASN A 167 0.41 10.63 -11.87
N LEU A 168 -0.56 9.72 -11.96
CA LEU A 168 -0.36 8.28 -11.98
C LEU A 168 -0.59 7.80 -13.41
N ILE A 169 0.40 7.11 -13.96
CA ILE A 169 0.30 6.53 -15.31
C ILE A 169 0.16 5.02 -15.18
N HIS A 170 -0.99 4.48 -15.56
CA HIS A 170 -1.17 3.03 -15.61
C HIS A 170 -0.30 2.45 -16.75
N ILE A 171 0.67 1.59 -16.42
CA ILE A 171 1.71 1.18 -17.37
C ILE A 171 1.13 0.34 -18.52
N GLN A 172 0.15 -0.51 -18.22
CA GLN A 172 -0.41 -1.46 -19.19
C GLN A 172 -1.25 -0.77 -20.27
N THR A 173 -1.96 0.31 -19.91
CA THR A 173 -2.87 1.03 -20.83
C THR A 173 -2.36 2.42 -21.21
N ASN A 174 -1.26 2.87 -20.60
CA ASN A 174 -0.73 4.23 -20.70
C ASN A 174 -1.77 5.32 -20.35
N THR A 175 -2.77 4.97 -19.53
CA THR A 175 -3.81 5.89 -19.07
C THR A 175 -3.23 6.78 -17.98
N GLN A 176 -3.35 8.09 -18.14
CA GLN A 176 -2.89 9.07 -17.16
C GLN A 176 -4.06 9.52 -16.27
N ILE A 177 -3.82 9.52 -14.97
CA ILE A 177 -4.78 9.94 -13.96
C ILE A 177 -4.10 11.07 -13.17
N GLU A 178 -4.69 12.26 -13.18
CA GLU A 178 -4.18 13.39 -12.42
C GLU A 178 -4.60 13.26 -10.94
N LEU A 179 -3.66 13.48 -10.02
CA LEU A 179 -3.95 13.45 -8.59
C LEU A 179 -4.68 14.75 -8.18
N PRO A 180 -5.85 14.67 -7.53
CA PRO A 180 -6.58 15.86 -7.10
C PRO A 180 -5.80 16.66 -6.05
N ARG A 181 -5.19 17.77 -6.47
CA ARG A 181 -4.38 18.64 -5.59
C ARG A 181 -5.15 19.33 -4.45
N HIS A 182 -6.47 19.36 -4.53
CA HIS A 182 -7.32 19.94 -3.49
C HIS A 182 -7.61 18.95 -2.35
N LEU A 183 -7.27 17.68 -2.54
CA LEU A 183 -7.43 16.64 -1.54
C LEU A 183 -6.09 16.37 -0.87
N THR A 184 -6.09 16.36 0.47
CA THR A 184 -4.92 15.97 1.26
C THR A 184 -4.75 14.46 1.31
N VAL A 185 -5.82 13.71 1.06
CA VAL A 185 -5.85 12.24 1.02
C VAL A 185 -6.66 11.86 -0.21
N VAL A 186 -6.08 11.02 -1.06
CA VAL A 186 -6.68 10.49 -2.28
C VAL A 186 -6.86 8.99 -2.09
N HIS A 187 -8.10 8.53 -2.07
CA HIS A 187 -8.45 7.13 -1.87
C HIS A 187 -8.39 6.36 -3.19
N ILE A 188 -7.65 5.25 -3.20
CA ILE A 188 -7.49 4.39 -4.38
C ILE A 188 -8.12 3.03 -4.12
N GLY A 189 -8.95 2.60 -5.07
CA GLY A 189 -9.56 1.29 -5.01
C GLY A 189 -10.73 1.13 -5.98
N LYS A 190 -11.60 0.18 -5.68
CA LYS A 190 -12.83 -0.07 -6.44
C LYS A 190 -14.05 0.60 -5.79
N PRO A 191 -15.11 0.89 -6.57
CA PRO A 191 -16.32 1.52 -6.06
C PRO A 191 -16.93 0.69 -4.93
N ASN A 192 -17.46 1.39 -3.93
CA ASN A 192 -18.09 0.79 -2.77
C ASN A 192 -19.19 1.70 -2.22
N ASP A 193 -20.10 1.13 -1.42
CA ASP A 193 -21.28 1.84 -0.90
C ASP A 193 -21.00 2.73 0.32
N ARG A 194 -19.76 2.77 0.82
CA ARG A 194 -19.40 3.52 2.04
C ARG A 194 -18.72 4.83 1.73
N ILE A 195 -17.50 4.76 1.17
CA ILE A 195 -16.69 5.91 0.81
C ILE A 195 -16.18 5.65 -0.61
N PRO A 196 -16.68 6.36 -1.63
CA PRO A 196 -16.24 6.15 -3.00
C PRO A 196 -14.73 6.46 -3.11
N PRO A 197 -13.96 5.66 -3.86
CA PRO A 197 -12.57 6.00 -4.13
C PRO A 197 -12.49 7.25 -5.01
N ASP A 198 -11.50 8.10 -4.77
CA ASP A 198 -11.19 9.25 -5.63
C ASP A 198 -10.59 8.78 -6.96
N ILE A 199 -9.83 7.68 -6.92
CA ILE A 199 -9.29 7.01 -8.10
C ILE A 199 -9.90 5.62 -8.19
N ASP A 200 -10.83 5.46 -9.12
CA ASP A 200 -11.43 4.17 -9.45
C ASP A 200 -10.52 3.34 -10.36
N VAL A 201 -10.13 2.17 -9.88
CA VAL A 201 -9.31 1.20 -10.62
C VAL A 201 -10.10 0.07 -11.30
N SER A 202 -11.44 0.06 -11.16
CA SER A 202 -12.31 -0.99 -11.67
C SER A 202 -12.26 -1.14 -13.20
N GLY A 203 -11.98 -0.04 -13.91
CA GLY A 203 -11.86 -0.01 -15.37
C GLY A 203 -10.57 -0.62 -15.94
N PHE A 204 -9.62 -1.04 -15.11
CA PHE A 204 -8.37 -1.66 -15.56
C PHE A 204 -8.45 -3.19 -15.62
N ALA A 205 -7.65 -3.80 -16.49
CA ALA A 205 -7.49 -5.24 -16.53
C ALA A 205 -6.96 -5.77 -15.19
N ASN A 206 -7.46 -6.93 -14.74
CA ASN A 206 -7.10 -7.55 -13.46
C ASN A 206 -7.45 -6.73 -12.22
N SER A 207 -8.40 -5.79 -12.30
CA SER A 207 -8.85 -4.99 -11.16
C SER A 207 -9.43 -5.82 -9.99
N ASP A 208 -9.74 -7.10 -10.22
CA ASP A 208 -10.17 -8.05 -9.19
C ASP A 208 -9.20 -8.17 -8.02
N ILE A 209 -7.89 -8.06 -8.27
CA ILE A 209 -6.86 -8.13 -7.23
C ILE A 209 -6.80 -6.87 -6.37
N VAL A 210 -7.33 -5.75 -6.87
CA VAL A 210 -7.34 -4.49 -6.14
C VAL A 210 -8.55 -4.48 -5.22
N SER A 211 -8.35 -4.06 -3.98
CA SER A 211 -9.40 -4.01 -2.97
C SER A 211 -10.30 -2.79 -3.21
N ARG A 212 -11.51 -2.80 -2.65
CA ARG A 212 -12.39 -1.62 -2.70
C ARG A 212 -11.78 -0.41 -2.00
N ILE A 213 -11.16 -0.66 -0.84
CA ILE A 213 -10.31 0.28 -0.11
C ILE A 213 -8.92 -0.37 -0.12
N HIS A 214 -7.98 0.18 -0.89
CA HIS A 214 -6.70 -0.50 -1.15
C HIS A 214 -5.50 0.32 -0.66
N ALA A 215 -5.35 1.55 -1.16
CA ALA A 215 -4.26 2.43 -0.77
C ALA A 215 -4.72 3.88 -0.76
N ASP A 216 -4.07 4.68 0.07
CA ASP A 216 -4.27 6.12 0.12
C ASP A 216 -3.00 6.84 -0.31
N ILE A 217 -3.13 7.89 -1.12
CA ILE A 217 -2.05 8.84 -1.38
C ILE A 217 -2.31 10.10 -0.57
N ARG A 218 -1.38 10.44 0.31
CA ARG A 218 -1.41 11.64 1.16
C ARG A 218 -0.49 12.71 0.62
N LEU A 219 -0.96 13.96 0.61
CA LEU A 219 -0.16 15.13 0.28
C LEU A 219 0.14 15.91 1.56
N GLU A 220 1.41 15.87 2.00
CA GLU A 220 1.87 16.53 3.21
C GLU A 220 3.09 17.40 2.89
N GLY A 221 3.01 18.71 3.11
CA GLY A 221 4.13 19.64 2.88
C GLY A 221 4.64 19.68 1.42
N GLY A 222 3.77 19.40 0.44
CA GLY A 222 4.15 19.32 -0.98
C GLY A 222 4.82 18.00 -1.37
N ILE A 223 4.86 17.03 -0.46
CA ILE A 223 5.42 15.70 -0.70
C ILE A 223 4.27 14.70 -0.72
N TYR A 224 4.28 13.82 -1.72
CA TYR A 224 3.32 12.72 -1.83
C TYR A 224 3.84 11.50 -1.07
N TYR A 225 2.95 10.88 -0.31
CA TYR A 225 3.17 9.62 0.39
C TYR A 225 2.10 8.62 -0.01
N ILE A 226 2.46 7.37 -0.17
CA ILE A 226 1.50 6.27 -0.35
C ILE A 226 1.47 5.41 0.89
N GLU A 227 0.28 4.96 1.27
CA GLU A 227 0.01 4.13 2.42
C GLU A 227 -0.95 3.02 2.02
N ASP A 228 -0.61 1.77 2.32
CA ASP A 228 -1.54 0.65 2.15
C ASP A 228 -2.49 0.61 3.35
N VAL A 229 -3.80 0.71 3.10
CA VAL A 229 -4.85 0.81 4.13
C VAL A 229 -5.41 -0.55 4.55
N GLY A 230 -4.66 -1.64 4.32
CA GLY A 230 -5.04 -2.99 4.68
C GLY A 230 -5.63 -3.77 3.50
N SER A 231 -5.04 -3.58 2.33
CA SER A 231 -5.42 -4.30 1.13
C SER A 231 -5.23 -5.82 1.26
N SER A 232 -6.06 -6.60 0.55
CA SER A 232 -6.01 -8.07 0.62
C SER A 232 -4.78 -8.66 -0.05
N ASN A 233 -4.27 -8.02 -1.11
CA ASN A 233 -3.16 -8.51 -1.91
C ASN A 233 -1.87 -7.70 -1.72
N GLY A 234 -1.88 -6.65 -0.89
CA GLY A 234 -0.75 -5.78 -0.61
C GLY A 234 -0.48 -4.74 -1.70
N THR A 235 0.16 -3.65 -1.30
CA THR A 235 0.77 -2.65 -2.20
C THR A 235 2.29 -2.87 -2.28
N TYR A 236 2.87 -2.64 -3.45
CA TYR A 236 4.30 -2.79 -3.70
C TYR A 236 4.87 -1.54 -4.36
N ILE A 237 6.03 -1.08 -3.91
CA ILE A 237 6.77 0.05 -4.49
C ILE A 237 8.08 -0.46 -5.04
N ASN A 238 8.33 -0.26 -6.33
CA ASN A 238 9.53 -0.73 -7.04
C ASN A 238 9.79 -2.23 -6.74
N ASN A 239 8.73 -3.04 -6.80
CA ASN A 239 8.72 -4.48 -6.52
C ASN A 239 8.98 -4.89 -5.05
N LEU A 240 9.12 -3.94 -4.13
CA LEU A 240 9.25 -4.19 -2.70
C LEU A 240 7.88 -4.05 -2.01
N PRO A 241 7.50 -4.98 -1.11
CA PRO A 241 6.22 -4.89 -0.39
C PRO A 241 6.21 -3.69 0.55
N LEU A 242 5.12 -2.93 0.51
CA LEU A 242 4.83 -1.89 1.48
C LEU A 242 3.99 -2.50 2.61
N SER A 243 4.49 -2.43 3.85
CA SER A 243 3.72 -2.90 5.01
C SER A 243 2.45 -2.05 5.19
N PRO A 244 1.28 -2.66 5.47
CA PRO A 244 0.06 -1.91 5.75
C PRO A 244 0.24 -0.88 6.86
N GLY A 245 -0.29 0.32 6.67
CA GLY A 245 -0.15 1.48 7.55
C GLY A 245 1.22 2.17 7.51
N ASN A 246 2.20 1.63 6.78
CA ASN A 246 3.49 2.29 6.59
C ASN A 246 3.40 3.29 5.43
N ARG A 247 3.91 4.51 5.65
CA ARG A 247 3.94 5.58 4.66
C ARG A 247 5.24 5.55 3.89
N HIS A 248 5.14 5.39 2.57
CA HIS A 248 6.28 5.49 1.68
C HIS A 248 6.25 6.83 0.93
N ARG A 249 7.35 7.58 0.96
CA ARG A 249 7.49 8.82 0.21
C ARG A 249 7.61 8.51 -1.28
N LEU A 250 6.65 8.97 -2.08
CA LEU A 250 6.68 8.85 -3.54
C LEU A 250 7.66 9.84 -4.17
N ARG A 251 8.42 9.35 -5.14
CA ARG A 251 9.32 10.11 -6.00
C ARG A 251 8.90 9.92 -7.46
N PRO A 252 9.04 10.95 -8.31
CA PRO A 252 8.79 10.79 -9.74
C PRO A 252 9.64 9.65 -10.30
N GLY A 253 8.97 8.73 -11.01
CA GLY A 253 9.54 7.48 -11.51
C GLY A 253 9.23 6.24 -10.65
N ASP A 254 8.64 6.39 -9.46
CA ASP A 254 8.30 5.24 -8.62
C ASP A 254 7.19 4.39 -9.25
N ARG A 255 7.38 3.08 -9.19
CA ARG A 255 6.44 2.08 -9.71
C ARG A 255 5.62 1.50 -8.57
N ILE A 256 4.32 1.77 -8.59
CA ILE A 256 3.34 1.33 -7.60
C ILE A 256 2.56 0.16 -8.19
N SER A 257 2.70 -1.04 -7.63
CA SER A 257 1.94 -2.22 -8.03
C SER A 257 0.91 -2.57 -6.96
N PHE A 258 -0.32 -2.86 -7.37
CA PHE A 258 -1.37 -3.36 -6.50
C PHE A 258 -1.49 -4.87 -6.67
N GLY A 259 -1.25 -5.61 -5.60
CA GLY A 259 -1.12 -7.05 -5.63
C GLY A 259 0.22 -7.55 -6.18
N LYS A 260 0.56 -8.78 -5.79
CA LYS A 260 1.77 -9.46 -6.28
C LYS A 260 1.65 -9.76 -7.77
N GLY A 261 2.77 -9.66 -8.49
CA GLY A 261 2.86 -10.06 -9.90
C GLY A 261 2.60 -8.94 -10.91
N ASP A 262 2.62 -7.67 -10.48
CA ASP A 262 2.61 -6.51 -11.38
C ASP A 262 1.43 -6.48 -12.37
N LEU A 263 0.28 -6.99 -11.93
CA LEU A 263 -0.92 -7.10 -12.76
C LEU A 263 -1.62 -5.75 -12.96
N VAL A 264 -1.61 -4.89 -11.93
CA VAL A 264 -2.10 -3.50 -11.97
C VAL A 264 -0.98 -2.62 -11.47
N VAL A 265 -0.42 -1.78 -12.35
CA VAL A 265 0.78 -1.01 -12.03
C VAL A 265 0.68 0.41 -12.51
N PHE A 266 1.01 1.34 -11.62
CA PHE A 266 1.06 2.76 -11.87
C PHE A 266 2.50 3.27 -11.76
N LEU A 267 2.87 4.19 -12.63
CA LEU A 267 4.08 4.98 -12.52
C LEU A 267 3.72 6.36 -11.97
N PHE A 268 4.32 6.75 -10.86
CA PHE A 268 4.14 8.08 -10.31
C PHE A 268 5.01 9.09 -11.07
N GLN A 269 4.41 10.19 -11.50
CA GLN A 269 5.11 11.33 -12.10
C GLN A 269 4.69 12.60 -11.39
N SER A 270 5.64 13.52 -11.19
CA SER A 270 5.38 14.85 -10.68
C SER A 270 6.24 15.82 -11.48
N ALA A 271 5.62 16.83 -12.08
CA ALA A 271 6.27 17.88 -12.87
C ALA A 271 6.16 19.21 -12.14
#